data_AF-A0A1H5UR36-F1
#
_entry.id   AF-A0A1H5UR36-F1
#
_cell.length_a   1.000
_cell.length_b   1.000
_cell.length_c   1.000
_cell.angle_alpha   90.00
_cell.angle_beta   90.00
_cell.angle_gamma   90.00
#
_symmetry.space_group_name_H-M   'P 1'
#
loop_
_entity.id
_entity.type
_entity.pdbx_description
1 polymer ?
#
loop_
_entity_poly.entity_id
_entity_poly.type
_entity_poly.pdbx_seq_one_letter_code
_entity_poly.pdbx_strand_id
1 'polypeptide(L)'
;MTTLPKIGILGVGSIAEALTDGLCAFDDRRAQILLSPRNHVIANRLALRYPNVSVATDNQAVIDGSEIVVLAVRPQVTELVLRELRFRKNQHILSLIATFSVEQLSPLVAPATEISRAVPLPPIAERQGPLALYTRSEAIAQLLDGLGVLIRLENEAHLDLISAVTSLMGTYFGMMSAVDDWLIDGGFQPKASRAFVAELFSNLARASKTHPEESFTSLSRDYSTPGGLNEQAWRELRAAGWGNQIQAALDLILDRIHGHATLDTQLPRRREAGS
;
A
#
# COMPACT_ATOMS: atom_id res chain seq x y z
N MET A 1 19.42 -29.40 -0.48
CA MET A 1 18.48 -28.57 -1.25
C MET A 1 17.49 -27.99 -0.27
N THR A 2 17.55 -26.69 0.00
CA THR A 2 16.52 -26.03 0.81
C THR A 2 15.22 -26.02 -0.01
N THR A 3 14.18 -26.66 0.50
CA THR A 3 12.86 -26.63 -0.14
C THR A 3 12.30 -25.22 -0.06
N LEU A 4 11.82 -24.69 -1.17
CA LEU A 4 11.18 -23.37 -1.20
C LEU A 4 9.94 -23.37 -0.28
N PRO A 5 9.69 -22.28 0.47
CA PRO A 5 8.50 -22.14 1.28
C PRO A 5 7.25 -22.23 0.41
N LYS A 6 6.18 -22.81 0.97
CA LYS A 6 4.88 -22.96 0.26
C LYS A 6 3.91 -21.87 0.68
N ILE A 7 3.52 -21.05 -0.27
CA ILE A 7 2.64 -19.90 -0.07
C ILE A 7 1.30 -20.16 -0.74
N GLY A 8 0.22 -20.01 0.00
CA GLY A 8 -1.14 -20.08 -0.50
C GLY A 8 -1.77 -18.70 -0.52
N ILE A 9 -2.34 -18.26 -1.64
CA ILE A 9 -2.99 -16.94 -1.74
C ILE A 9 -4.50 -17.10 -1.92
N LEU A 10 -5.25 -16.71 -0.88
CA LEU A 10 -6.70 -16.64 -0.89
C LEU A 10 -7.16 -15.26 -1.39
N GLY A 11 -7.85 -15.23 -2.53
CA GLY A 11 -8.23 -14.00 -3.24
C GLY A 11 -7.15 -13.55 -4.22
N VAL A 12 -7.39 -13.74 -5.52
CA VAL A 12 -6.47 -13.33 -6.59
C VAL A 12 -6.99 -12.05 -7.26
N GLY A 13 -6.93 -10.95 -6.52
CA GLY A 13 -7.19 -9.59 -7.03
C GLY A 13 -5.91 -8.90 -7.49
N SER A 14 -6.00 -7.62 -7.85
CA SER A 14 -4.86 -6.83 -8.35
C SER A 14 -3.67 -6.79 -7.39
N ILE A 15 -3.91 -6.72 -6.07
CA ILE A 15 -2.82 -6.67 -5.10
C ILE A 15 -2.14 -8.03 -4.90
N ALA A 16 -2.92 -9.12 -4.97
CA ALA A 16 -2.38 -10.48 -4.93
C ALA A 16 -1.57 -10.80 -6.20
N GLU A 17 -2.02 -10.31 -7.35
CA GLU A 17 -1.25 -10.37 -8.59
C GLU A 17 0.07 -9.61 -8.46
N ALA A 18 0.03 -8.36 -7.99
CA ALA A 18 1.25 -7.56 -7.78
C ALA A 18 2.22 -8.24 -6.81
N LEU A 19 1.74 -8.79 -5.70
CA LEU A 19 2.59 -9.55 -4.76
C LEU A 19 3.19 -10.80 -5.42
N THR A 20 2.40 -11.53 -6.21
CA THR A 20 2.87 -12.73 -6.93
C THR A 20 3.94 -12.37 -7.95
N ASP A 21 3.72 -11.32 -8.74
CA ASP A 21 4.70 -10.80 -9.69
C ASP A 21 6.00 -10.43 -8.96
N GLY A 22 5.93 -9.69 -7.84
CA GLY A 22 7.12 -9.32 -7.06
C GLY A 22 7.88 -10.52 -6.48
N LEU A 23 7.16 -11.52 -5.97
CA LEU A 23 7.73 -12.75 -5.41
C LEU A 23 8.38 -13.65 -6.47
N CYS A 24 7.95 -13.57 -7.73
CA CYS A 24 8.45 -14.41 -8.82
C CYS A 24 9.40 -13.69 -9.79
N ALA A 25 9.41 -12.36 -9.79
CA ALA A 25 10.26 -11.58 -10.68
C ALA A 25 11.76 -11.79 -10.41
N PHE A 26 12.60 -11.42 -11.39
CA PHE A 26 14.07 -11.38 -11.30
C PHE A 26 14.77 -12.74 -11.09
N ASP A 27 14.21 -13.83 -11.63
CA ASP A 27 14.72 -15.23 -11.52
C ASP A 27 14.87 -15.77 -10.09
N ASP A 28 14.42 -14.99 -9.11
CA ASP A 28 14.48 -15.28 -7.69
C ASP A 28 13.18 -15.99 -7.29
N ARG A 29 13.16 -17.31 -7.47
CA ARG A 29 12.02 -18.16 -7.09
C ARG A 29 11.97 -18.34 -5.59
N ARG A 30 11.47 -17.33 -4.88
CA ARG A 30 11.46 -17.32 -3.40
C ARG A 30 10.51 -18.33 -2.77
N ALA A 31 9.51 -18.81 -3.52
CA ALA A 31 8.47 -19.67 -2.99
C ALA A 31 7.81 -20.53 -4.07
N GLN A 32 7.16 -21.62 -3.65
CA GLN A 32 6.10 -22.26 -4.43
C GLN A 32 4.77 -21.58 -4.08
N ILE A 33 4.02 -21.12 -5.08
CA ILE A 33 2.80 -20.34 -4.87
C ILE A 33 1.59 -21.12 -5.38
N LEU A 34 0.57 -21.22 -4.54
CA LEU A 34 -0.70 -21.86 -4.82
C LEU A 34 -1.83 -20.83 -4.73
N LEU A 35 -2.52 -20.59 -5.84
CA LEU A 35 -3.53 -19.55 -5.97
C LEU A 35 -4.94 -20.12 -5.84
N SER A 36 -5.82 -19.39 -5.14
CA SER A 36 -7.26 -19.69 -5.14
C SER A 36 -7.91 -19.52 -6.52
N PRO A 37 -8.89 -20.36 -6.91
CA PRO A 37 -9.37 -20.43 -8.31
C PRO A 37 -10.44 -19.38 -8.67
N ARG A 38 -11.03 -18.66 -7.70
CA ARG A 38 -12.23 -17.82 -7.93
C ARG A 38 -12.05 -16.80 -9.06
N ASN A 39 -10.88 -16.18 -9.15
CA ASN A 39 -10.52 -15.31 -10.27
C ASN A 39 -9.63 -16.07 -11.26
N HIS A 40 -10.24 -17.02 -11.96
CA HIS A 40 -9.55 -17.92 -12.88
C HIS A 40 -8.74 -17.18 -13.96
N VAL A 41 -9.19 -16.00 -14.40
CA VAL A 41 -8.49 -15.19 -15.41
C VAL A 41 -7.11 -14.77 -14.92
N ILE A 42 -7.03 -14.14 -13.74
CA ILE A 42 -5.75 -13.68 -13.18
C ILE A 42 -4.92 -14.87 -12.69
N ALA A 43 -5.55 -15.84 -12.02
CA ALA A 43 -4.85 -17.01 -11.48
C ALA A 43 -4.18 -17.84 -12.58
N ASN A 44 -4.90 -18.12 -13.68
CA ASN A 44 -4.33 -18.88 -14.81
C ASN A 44 -3.25 -18.08 -15.54
N ARG A 45 -3.41 -16.76 -15.69
CA ARG A 45 -2.36 -15.90 -16.27
C ARG A 45 -1.06 -15.99 -15.47
N LEU A 46 -1.15 -15.91 -14.14
CA LEU A 46 0.00 -16.02 -13.25
C LEU A 46 0.65 -17.41 -13.31
N ALA A 47 -0.14 -18.47 -13.30
CA ALA A 47 0.35 -19.85 -13.39
C ALA A 47 1.01 -20.16 -14.75
N LEU A 48 0.52 -19.57 -15.85
CA LEU A 48 1.16 -19.68 -17.17
C LEU A 48 2.46 -18.87 -17.23
N ARG A 49 2.52 -17.73 -16.55
CA ARG A 49 3.68 -16.83 -16.55
C ARG A 49 4.84 -17.37 -15.73
N TYR A 50 4.57 -18.05 -14.62
CA TYR A 50 5.58 -18.45 -13.65
C TYR A 50 5.55 -19.95 -13.36
N PRO A 51 6.67 -20.68 -13.53
CA PRO A 51 6.70 -22.14 -13.39
C PRO A 51 6.53 -22.63 -11.94
N ASN A 52 6.72 -21.77 -10.95
CA ASN A 52 6.54 -22.05 -9.52
C ASN A 52 5.16 -21.61 -8.99
N VAL A 53 4.25 -21.18 -9.87
CA VAL A 53 2.89 -20.77 -9.53
C VAL A 53 1.90 -21.80 -10.09
N SER A 54 0.93 -22.20 -9.28
CA SER A 54 -0.13 -23.12 -9.68
C SER A 54 -1.48 -22.68 -9.10
N VAL A 55 -2.58 -23.18 -9.68
CA VAL A 55 -3.95 -22.88 -9.24
C VAL A 55 -4.52 -24.10 -8.52
N ALA A 56 -5.05 -23.89 -7.32
CA ALA A 56 -5.68 -24.94 -6.53
C ALA A 56 -7.09 -25.29 -7.05
N THR A 57 -7.61 -26.44 -6.61
CA THR A 57 -8.99 -26.86 -6.89
C THR A 57 -10.03 -26.00 -6.18
N ASP A 58 -9.71 -25.56 -4.96
CA ASP A 58 -10.57 -24.75 -4.10
C ASP A 58 -9.72 -24.03 -3.03
N ASN A 59 -10.38 -23.22 -2.20
CA ASN A 59 -9.71 -22.45 -1.13
C ASN A 59 -9.14 -23.35 -0.02
N GLN A 60 -9.73 -24.50 0.26
CA GLN A 60 -9.21 -25.40 1.29
C GLN A 60 -7.92 -26.07 0.81
N ALA A 61 -7.86 -26.47 -0.47
CA ALA A 61 -6.64 -26.98 -1.10
C ALA A 61 -5.49 -25.96 -1.08
N VAL A 62 -5.79 -24.66 -1.20
CA VAL A 62 -4.79 -23.59 -0.99
C VAL A 62 -4.21 -23.66 0.42
N ILE A 63 -5.06 -23.75 1.45
CA ILE A 63 -4.63 -23.80 2.85
C ILE A 63 -3.84 -25.09 3.12
N ASP A 64 -4.37 -26.25 2.72
CA ASP A 64 -3.76 -27.55 3.00
C ASP A 64 -2.37 -27.69 2.37
N GLY A 65 -2.18 -27.08 1.19
CA GLY A 65 -0.91 -27.07 0.46
C GLY A 65 0.14 -26.09 0.97
N SER A 66 -0.18 -25.23 1.95
CA SER A 66 0.64 -24.05 2.27
C SER A 66 1.09 -23.95 3.73
N GLU A 67 2.29 -23.42 3.92
CA GLU A 67 2.88 -23.08 5.22
C GLU A 67 2.57 -21.63 5.59
N ILE A 68 2.62 -20.74 4.58
CA ILE A 68 2.21 -19.35 4.69
C ILE A 68 0.91 -19.16 3.91
N VAL A 69 -0.15 -18.69 4.57
CA VAL A 69 -1.44 -18.39 3.93
C VAL A 69 -1.60 -16.88 3.88
N VAL A 70 -1.63 -16.35 2.66
CA VAL A 70 -1.90 -14.94 2.37
C VAL A 70 -3.39 -14.73 2.20
N LEU A 71 -3.96 -13.85 3.02
CA LEU A 71 -5.35 -13.44 2.94
C LEU A 71 -5.45 -12.14 2.14
N ALA A 72 -5.91 -12.23 0.90
CA ALA A 72 -6.08 -11.12 -0.03
C ALA A 72 -7.52 -11.05 -0.59
N VAL A 73 -8.49 -11.53 0.20
CA VAL A 73 -9.91 -11.40 -0.09
C VAL A 73 -10.40 -9.98 0.23
N ARG A 74 -11.49 -9.57 -0.41
CA ARG A 74 -12.09 -8.26 -0.14
C ARG A 74 -12.70 -8.23 1.26
N PRO A 75 -12.56 -7.13 2.02
CA PRO A 75 -13.12 -6.98 3.37
C PRO A 75 -14.57 -7.46 3.53
N GLN A 76 -15.43 -7.16 2.55
CA GLN A 76 -16.87 -7.42 2.63
C GLN A 76 -17.23 -8.91 2.64
N VAL A 77 -16.32 -9.79 2.20
CA VAL A 77 -16.55 -11.23 2.11
C VAL A 77 -15.62 -12.04 3.02
N THR A 78 -14.74 -11.38 3.78
CA THR A 78 -13.71 -12.03 4.60
C THR A 78 -14.31 -13.04 5.56
N GLU A 79 -15.23 -12.62 6.44
CA GLU A 79 -15.82 -13.54 7.42
C GLU A 79 -16.53 -14.72 6.78
N LEU A 80 -17.32 -14.47 5.73
CA LEU A 80 -18.06 -15.50 5.01
C LEU A 80 -17.11 -16.55 4.44
N VAL A 81 -16.01 -16.11 3.81
CA VAL A 81 -15.04 -17.02 3.20
C VAL A 81 -14.24 -17.77 4.26
N LEU A 82 -13.74 -17.10 5.30
CA LEU A 82 -12.82 -17.72 6.25
C LEU A 82 -13.53 -18.72 7.19
N ARG A 83 -14.81 -18.49 7.54
CA ARG A 83 -15.57 -19.40 8.41
C ARG A 83 -15.81 -20.79 7.79
N GLU A 84 -15.75 -20.91 6.47
CA GLU A 84 -15.92 -22.19 5.77
C GLU A 84 -14.61 -22.99 5.69
N LEU A 85 -13.49 -22.41 6.12
CA LEU A 85 -12.16 -22.96 5.93
C LEU A 85 -11.57 -23.50 7.24
N ARG A 86 -10.71 -24.51 7.11
CA ARG A 86 -10.01 -25.13 8.24
C ARG A 86 -8.52 -24.84 8.14
N PHE A 87 -8.02 -24.06 9.09
CA PHE A 87 -6.61 -23.72 9.23
C PHE A 87 -5.87 -24.76 10.08
N ARG A 88 -4.53 -24.66 10.10
CA ARG A 88 -3.64 -25.54 10.88
C ARG A 88 -2.75 -24.72 11.80
N LYS A 89 -2.43 -25.29 12.96
CA LYS A 89 -1.69 -24.61 14.03
C LYS A 89 -0.32 -24.06 13.59
N ASN A 90 0.37 -24.77 12.70
CA ASN A 90 1.74 -24.44 12.28
C ASN A 90 1.79 -23.50 11.06
N GLN A 91 0.66 -22.89 10.67
CA GLN A 91 0.63 -21.96 9.55
C GLN A 91 0.92 -20.54 10.00
N HIS A 92 1.65 -19.81 9.17
CA HIS A 92 1.75 -18.36 9.28
C HIS A 92 0.67 -17.71 8.41
N ILE A 93 -0.05 -16.76 8.98
CA ILE A 93 -1.08 -16.00 8.30
C ILE A 93 -0.52 -14.62 7.96
N LEU A 94 -0.56 -14.25 6.69
CA LEU A 94 -0.25 -12.90 6.22
C LEU A 94 -1.52 -12.25 5.67
N SER A 95 -2.12 -11.34 6.43
CA SER A 95 -3.30 -10.62 5.97
C SER A 95 -2.92 -9.34 5.22
N LEU A 96 -3.47 -9.17 4.02
CA LEU A 96 -3.42 -7.94 3.23
C LEU A 96 -4.74 -7.15 3.33
N ILE A 97 -5.61 -7.53 4.27
CA ILE A 97 -6.97 -6.99 4.41
C ILE A 97 -6.90 -5.75 5.32
N ALA A 98 -7.14 -4.57 4.75
CA ALA A 98 -6.96 -3.29 5.44
C ALA A 98 -7.82 -3.13 6.72
N THR A 99 -9.05 -3.66 6.74
CA THR A 99 -10.05 -3.39 7.81
C THR A 99 -10.18 -4.50 8.85
N PHE A 100 -9.23 -5.43 8.91
CA PHE A 100 -9.27 -6.55 9.84
C PHE A 100 -8.02 -6.54 10.71
N SER A 101 -8.20 -6.38 12.02
CA SER A 101 -7.12 -6.49 13.00
C SER A 101 -6.71 -7.95 13.23
N VAL A 102 -5.55 -8.17 13.85
CA VAL A 102 -5.12 -9.49 14.31
C VAL A 102 -6.14 -10.08 15.27
N GLU A 103 -6.71 -9.26 16.16
CA GLU A 103 -7.77 -9.68 17.08
C GLU A 103 -9.01 -10.20 16.34
N GLN A 104 -9.47 -9.49 15.30
CA GLN A 104 -10.62 -9.91 14.49
C GLN A 104 -10.33 -11.15 13.64
N LEU A 105 -9.09 -11.31 13.16
CA LEU A 105 -8.68 -12.45 12.34
C LEU A 105 -8.45 -13.72 13.15
N SER A 106 -7.94 -13.59 14.38
CA SER A 106 -7.60 -14.71 15.27
C SER A 106 -8.68 -15.80 15.35
N PRO A 107 -9.96 -15.49 15.65
CA PRO A 107 -11.01 -16.51 15.69
C PRO A 107 -11.35 -17.10 14.32
N LEU A 108 -11.10 -16.37 13.22
CA LEU A 108 -11.42 -16.81 11.85
C LEU A 108 -10.37 -17.75 11.28
N VAL A 109 -9.13 -17.67 11.77
CA VAL A 109 -7.99 -18.48 11.28
C VAL A 109 -7.49 -19.50 12.30
N ALA A 110 -8.18 -19.65 13.43
CA ALA A 110 -7.86 -20.66 14.43
C ALA A 110 -7.85 -22.07 13.79
N PRO A 111 -6.91 -22.96 14.19
CA PRO A 111 -5.98 -22.83 15.31
C PRO A 111 -4.64 -22.16 14.96
N ALA A 112 -4.49 -21.50 13.81
CA ALA A 112 -3.27 -20.74 13.51
C ALA A 112 -3.17 -19.50 14.42
N THR A 113 -1.99 -19.28 14.99
CA THR A 113 -1.76 -18.18 15.96
C THR A 113 -0.77 -17.13 15.46
N GLU A 114 0.05 -17.47 14.47
CA GLU A 114 1.05 -16.58 13.88
C GLU A 114 0.40 -15.70 12.81
N ILE A 115 -0.14 -14.54 13.21
CA ILE A 115 -0.83 -13.62 12.31
C ILE A 115 0.00 -12.35 12.14
N SER A 116 0.27 -12.03 10.88
CA SER A 116 0.93 -10.81 10.45
C SER A 116 0.00 -10.03 9.53
N ARG A 117 0.21 -8.72 9.46
CA ARG A 117 -0.52 -7.83 8.56
C ARG A 117 0.46 -7.02 7.73
N ALA A 118 0.16 -6.86 6.45
CA ALA A 118 0.93 -6.01 5.56
C ALA A 118 0.03 -5.12 4.71
N VAL A 119 0.55 -3.95 4.36
CA VAL A 119 -0.11 -3.00 3.44
C VAL A 119 0.78 -2.83 2.21
N PRO A 120 0.72 -3.76 1.24
CA PRO A 120 1.41 -3.61 -0.02
C PRO A 120 0.68 -2.61 -0.92
N LEU A 121 1.44 -2.00 -1.82
CA LEU A 121 0.93 -1.14 -2.90
C LEU A 121 1.25 -1.78 -4.26
N PRO A 122 0.51 -1.44 -5.34
CA PRO A 122 0.72 -2.03 -6.66
C PRO A 122 2.18 -2.06 -7.17
N PRO A 123 3.05 -1.05 -6.89
CA PRO A 123 4.46 -1.09 -7.28
C PRO A 123 5.29 -2.25 -6.69
N ILE A 124 4.76 -3.02 -5.73
CA ILE A 124 5.41 -4.24 -5.22
C ILE A 124 5.67 -5.28 -6.31
N ALA A 125 4.90 -5.25 -7.42
CA ALA A 125 5.11 -6.08 -8.60
C ALA A 125 6.51 -5.89 -9.21
N GLU A 126 7.05 -4.67 -9.08
CA GLU A 126 8.37 -4.29 -9.57
C GLU A 126 9.41 -4.22 -8.44
N ARG A 127 9.07 -4.76 -7.26
CA ARG A 127 9.86 -4.67 -6.02
C ARG A 127 10.14 -3.23 -5.56
N GLN A 128 9.16 -2.35 -5.75
CA GLN A 128 9.28 -0.93 -5.46
C GLN A 128 8.23 -0.44 -4.46
N GLY A 129 8.53 0.70 -3.85
CA GLY A 129 7.64 1.39 -2.93
C GLY A 129 7.77 0.91 -1.49
N PRO A 130 7.03 1.54 -0.57
CA PRO A 130 6.98 1.13 0.82
C PRO A 130 6.14 -0.14 0.99
N LEU A 131 6.57 -1.01 1.89
CA LEU A 131 5.81 -2.17 2.34
C LEU A 131 5.75 -2.15 3.87
N ALA A 132 4.63 -1.67 4.42
CA ALA A 132 4.41 -1.69 5.85
C ALA A 132 4.06 -3.11 6.32
N LEU A 133 4.70 -3.56 7.39
CA LEU A 133 4.56 -4.91 7.92
C LEU A 133 4.49 -4.90 9.46
N TYR A 134 3.39 -5.38 10.00
CA TYR A 134 3.29 -5.81 11.39
C TYR A 134 3.44 -7.33 11.45
N THR A 135 4.53 -7.83 12.04
CA THR A 135 4.83 -9.26 12.13
C THR A 135 5.64 -9.59 13.38
N ARG A 136 5.35 -10.76 13.98
CA ARG A 136 6.27 -11.45 14.89
C ARG A 136 7.03 -12.60 14.22
N SER A 137 6.64 -12.95 12.99
CA SER A 137 7.25 -14.02 12.20
C SER A 137 8.40 -13.50 11.35
N GLU A 138 9.61 -13.97 11.64
CA GLU A 138 10.78 -13.71 10.81
C GLU A 138 10.67 -14.37 9.43
N ALA A 139 9.95 -15.49 9.31
CA ALA A 139 9.72 -16.12 8.01
C ALA A 139 8.92 -15.20 7.06
N ILE A 140 7.93 -14.48 7.59
CA ILE A 140 7.18 -13.48 6.81
C ILE A 140 8.05 -12.26 6.50
N ALA A 141 8.84 -11.78 7.46
CA ALA A 141 9.75 -10.65 7.22
C ALA A 141 10.75 -10.97 6.10
N GLN A 142 11.39 -12.14 6.16
CA GLN A 142 12.34 -12.62 5.14
C GLN A 142 11.68 -12.83 3.77
N LEU A 143 10.45 -13.34 3.75
CA LEU A 143 9.71 -13.52 2.51
C LEU A 143 9.48 -12.19 1.78
N LEU A 144 9.12 -11.15 2.54
CA LEU A 144 8.76 -9.84 2.02
C LEU A 144 9.96 -8.90 1.85
N ASP A 145 11.10 -9.22 2.45
CA ASP A 145 12.33 -8.43 2.32
C ASP A 145 12.75 -8.29 0.86
N GLY A 146 13.18 -7.09 0.44
CA GLY A 146 13.56 -6.84 -0.95
C GLY A 146 12.41 -6.83 -1.97
N LEU A 147 11.13 -6.96 -1.56
CA LEU A 147 9.98 -6.62 -2.41
C LEU A 147 9.67 -5.11 -2.44
N GLY A 148 10.48 -4.32 -1.77
CA GLY A 148 10.34 -2.88 -1.63
C GLY A 148 11.14 -2.40 -0.41
N VAL A 149 10.84 -1.20 0.07
CA VAL A 149 11.36 -0.71 1.35
C VAL A 149 10.47 -1.26 2.46
N LEU A 150 10.96 -2.30 3.15
CA LEU A 150 10.22 -2.96 4.22
C LEU A 150 10.23 -2.10 5.49
N ILE A 151 9.04 -1.66 5.91
CA ILE A 151 8.83 -0.83 7.11
C ILE A 151 8.19 -1.72 8.18
N ARG A 152 9.00 -2.26 9.09
CA ARG A 152 8.53 -3.09 10.20
C ARG A 152 7.92 -2.22 11.29
N LEU A 153 6.70 -2.55 11.70
CA LEU A 153 5.95 -1.84 12.73
C LEU A 153 5.89 -2.67 14.00
N GLU A 154 6.18 -2.03 15.14
CA GLU A 154 6.05 -2.65 16.47
C GLU A 154 4.60 -2.66 16.98
N ASN A 155 3.82 -1.66 16.57
CA ASN A 155 2.42 -1.51 16.93
C ASN A 155 1.54 -1.72 15.69
N GLU A 156 0.61 -2.66 15.77
CA GLU A 156 -0.35 -2.95 14.71
C GLU A 156 -1.17 -1.71 14.32
N ALA A 157 -1.55 -0.88 15.30
CA ALA A 157 -2.35 0.32 15.08
C ALA A 157 -1.67 1.34 14.15
N HIS A 158 -0.35 1.28 13.97
CA HIS A 158 0.35 2.12 13.00
C HIS A 158 0.01 1.77 11.55
N LEU A 159 -0.53 0.56 11.26
CA LEU A 159 -1.02 0.23 9.93
C LEU A 159 -2.20 1.08 9.50
N ASP A 160 -3.05 1.52 10.44
CA ASP A 160 -4.18 2.39 10.15
C ASP A 160 -3.69 3.80 9.76
N LEU A 161 -2.65 4.30 10.44
CA LEU A 161 -1.97 5.55 10.07
C LEU A 161 -1.36 5.46 8.67
N ILE A 162 -0.67 4.36 8.35
CA ILE A 162 -0.13 4.14 7.00
C ILE A 162 -1.26 4.08 5.98
N SER A 163 -2.35 3.37 6.28
CA SER A 163 -3.50 3.27 5.39
C SER A 163 -4.11 4.65 5.12
N ALA A 164 -4.23 5.50 6.14
CA ALA A 164 -4.65 6.89 5.97
C ALA A 164 -3.71 7.67 5.04
N VAL A 165 -2.39 7.55 5.22
CA VAL A 165 -1.40 8.21 4.34
C VAL A 165 -1.50 7.75 2.89
N THR A 166 -1.75 6.47 2.64
CA THR A 166 -1.90 5.97 1.25
C THR A 166 -3.10 6.58 0.50
N SER A 167 -4.07 7.15 1.22
CA SER A 167 -5.20 7.87 0.59
C SER A 167 -4.77 9.15 -0.14
N LEU A 168 -3.57 9.67 0.13
CA LEU A 168 -3.03 10.88 -0.51
C LEU A 168 -2.60 10.70 -1.96
N MET A 169 -2.65 9.49 -2.53
CA MET A 169 -2.31 9.26 -3.95
C MET A 169 -3.16 10.13 -4.89
N GLY A 170 -4.47 10.25 -4.61
CA GLY A 170 -5.36 11.13 -5.37
C GLY A 170 -4.97 12.60 -5.19
N THR A 171 -4.65 13.01 -3.96
CA THR A 171 -4.20 14.37 -3.65
C THR A 171 -2.91 14.74 -4.38
N TYR A 172 -1.96 13.81 -4.50
CA TYR A 172 -0.70 14.02 -5.23
C TYR A 172 -0.96 14.32 -6.70
N PHE A 173 -1.76 13.51 -7.39
CA PHE A 173 -2.11 13.77 -8.78
C PHE A 173 -3.03 14.99 -8.96
N GLY A 174 -3.90 15.29 -7.99
CA GLY A 174 -4.70 16.51 -7.98
C GLY A 174 -3.84 17.78 -7.91
N MET A 175 -2.77 17.77 -7.11
CA MET A 175 -1.79 18.87 -7.08
C MET A 175 -1.08 19.01 -8.43
N MET A 176 -0.64 17.90 -9.04
CA MET A 176 -0.03 17.95 -10.38
C MET A 176 -1.02 18.50 -11.42
N SER A 177 -2.29 18.10 -11.36
CA SER A 177 -3.35 18.62 -12.23
C SER A 177 -3.52 20.12 -12.08
N ALA A 178 -3.58 20.63 -10.85
CA ALA A 178 -3.73 22.08 -10.61
C ALA A 178 -2.57 22.90 -11.20
N VAL A 179 -1.35 22.35 -11.18
CA VAL A 179 -0.18 22.99 -11.83
C VAL A 179 -0.27 22.91 -13.35
N ASP A 180 -0.69 21.76 -13.90
CA ASP A 180 -0.89 21.56 -15.34
C ASP A 180 -1.97 22.51 -15.90
N ASP A 181 -3.10 22.62 -15.19
CA ASP A 181 -4.20 23.51 -15.53
C ASP A 181 -3.75 24.99 -15.52
N TRP A 182 -3.00 25.41 -14.50
CA TRP A 182 -2.47 26.78 -14.42
C TRP A 182 -1.52 27.12 -15.58
N LEU A 183 -0.67 26.17 -16.01
CA LEU A 183 0.19 26.36 -17.18
C LEU A 183 -0.64 26.49 -18.46
N ILE A 184 -1.62 25.61 -18.67
CA ILE A 184 -2.49 25.63 -19.84
C ILE A 184 -3.28 26.95 -19.91
N ASP A 185 -3.81 27.42 -18.79
CA ASP A 185 -4.50 28.72 -18.68
C ASP A 185 -3.56 29.89 -19.01
N GLY A 186 -2.27 29.74 -18.68
CA GLY A 186 -1.19 30.65 -19.08
C GLY A 186 -0.77 30.56 -20.56
N GLY A 187 -1.41 29.70 -21.36
CA GLY A 187 -1.17 29.52 -22.80
C GLY A 187 -0.15 28.45 -23.16
N PHE A 188 0.29 27.61 -22.21
CA PHE A 188 1.18 26.48 -22.52
C PHE A 188 0.47 25.41 -23.34
N GLN A 189 1.22 24.75 -24.23
CA GLN A 189 0.70 23.62 -25.00
C GLN A 189 0.44 22.43 -24.06
N PRO A 190 -0.76 21.78 -24.09
CA PRO A 190 -1.13 20.75 -23.12
C PRO A 190 -0.13 19.59 -23.01
N LYS A 191 0.40 19.12 -24.16
CA LYS A 191 1.40 18.04 -24.16
C LYS A 191 2.72 18.45 -23.49
N ALA A 192 3.15 19.70 -23.69
CA ALA A 192 4.38 20.21 -23.12
C ALA A 192 4.23 20.47 -21.62
N SER A 193 3.08 21.02 -21.20
CA SER A 193 2.73 21.23 -19.80
C SER A 193 2.77 19.92 -19.02
N ARG A 194 2.01 18.91 -19.49
CA ARG A 194 1.98 17.58 -18.87
C ARG A 194 3.38 16.97 -18.74
N ALA A 195 4.20 17.06 -19.79
CA ALA A 195 5.56 16.52 -19.78
C ALA A 195 6.45 17.23 -18.75
N PHE A 196 6.39 18.56 -18.71
CA PHE A 196 7.16 19.37 -17.76
C PHE A 196 6.77 19.10 -16.31
N VAL A 197 5.47 19.08 -16.00
CA VAL A 197 4.95 18.81 -14.65
C VAL A 197 5.34 17.40 -14.21
N ALA A 198 5.15 16.39 -15.06
CA ALA A 198 5.55 15.03 -14.72
C ALA A 198 7.05 14.90 -14.40
N GLU A 199 7.91 15.52 -15.22
CA GLU A 199 9.36 15.48 -15.03
C GLU A 199 9.81 16.22 -13.77
N LEU A 200 9.24 17.41 -13.49
CA LEU A 200 9.56 18.17 -12.28
C LEU A 200 9.23 17.38 -11.00
N PHE A 201 7.99 16.87 -10.89
CA PHE A 201 7.54 16.17 -9.69
C PHE A 201 8.25 14.81 -9.52
N SER A 202 8.56 14.12 -10.62
CA SER A 202 9.36 12.88 -10.58
C SER A 202 10.76 13.13 -10.05
N ASN A 203 11.42 14.22 -10.48
CA ASN A 203 12.74 14.59 -9.99
C ASN A 203 12.75 14.94 -8.50
N LEU A 204 11.73 15.65 -8.01
CA LEU A 204 11.60 15.95 -6.58
C LEU A 204 11.35 14.69 -5.73
N ALA A 205 10.47 13.79 -6.20
CA ALA A 205 10.23 12.50 -5.54
C ALA A 205 11.49 11.61 -5.52
N ARG A 206 12.32 11.68 -6.55
CA ARG A 206 13.63 11.01 -6.58
C ARG A 206 14.60 11.64 -5.59
N ALA A 207 14.69 12.97 -5.55
CA ALA A 207 15.58 13.68 -4.62
C ALA A 207 15.27 13.35 -3.15
N SER A 208 13.98 13.19 -2.81
CA SER A 208 13.57 12.80 -1.46
C SER A 208 14.06 11.41 -1.03
N LYS A 209 14.52 10.58 -1.98
CA LYS A 209 15.09 9.25 -1.71
C LYS A 209 16.61 9.23 -1.75
N THR A 210 17.26 10.18 -2.42
CA THR A 210 18.73 10.21 -2.54
C THR A 210 19.43 10.83 -1.34
N HIS A 211 18.68 11.51 -0.46
CA HIS A 211 19.17 12.15 0.77
C HIS A 211 18.40 11.64 2.01
N PRO A 212 18.47 10.33 2.34
CA PRO A 212 17.62 9.73 3.37
C PRO A 212 17.90 10.22 4.80
N GLU A 213 19.09 10.77 5.06
CA GLU A 213 19.49 11.32 6.36
C GLU A 213 19.01 12.76 6.58
N GLU A 214 18.56 13.44 5.51
CA GLU A 214 18.08 14.81 5.58
C GLU A 214 16.57 14.85 5.85
N SER A 215 16.15 15.71 6.77
CA SER A 215 14.72 15.93 6.98
C SER A 215 14.07 16.57 5.74
N PHE A 216 12.79 16.29 5.49
CA PHE A 216 12.04 16.96 4.42
C PHE A 216 12.00 18.49 4.59
N THR A 217 12.11 19.00 5.82
CA THR A 217 12.24 20.45 6.09
C THR A 217 13.58 21.00 5.60
N SER A 218 14.67 20.22 5.70
CA SER A 218 15.97 20.59 5.13
C SER A 218 15.89 20.63 3.61
N LEU A 219 15.41 19.54 3.00
CA LEU A 219 15.23 19.47 1.54
C LEU A 219 14.36 20.62 1.02
N SER A 220 13.25 20.96 1.70
CA SER A 220 12.42 22.11 1.34
C SER A 220 13.20 23.43 1.35
N ARG A 221 14.11 23.62 2.31
CA ARG A 221 14.99 24.80 2.40
C ARG A 221 16.04 24.80 1.30
N ASP A 222 16.69 23.67 1.04
CA ASP A 222 17.78 23.57 0.07
C ASP A 222 17.29 23.79 -1.37
N TYR A 223 16.04 23.40 -1.65
CA TYR A 223 15.35 23.72 -2.91
C TYR A 223 14.70 25.11 -2.93
N SER A 224 14.83 25.89 -1.84
CA SER A 224 14.29 27.26 -1.72
C SER A 224 15.41 28.28 -1.55
N THR A 225 15.86 28.88 -2.65
CA THR A 225 16.83 29.98 -2.60
C THR A 225 16.27 31.16 -1.79
N PRO A 226 17.02 31.71 -0.81
CA PRO A 226 16.58 32.89 -0.06
C PRO A 226 16.23 34.07 -0.98
N GLY A 227 15.06 34.67 -0.77
CA GLY A 227 14.49 35.72 -1.61
C GLY A 227 13.96 35.24 -2.97
N GLY A 228 14.02 33.94 -3.25
CA GLY A 228 13.63 33.35 -4.53
C GLY A 228 12.14 32.95 -4.61
N LEU A 229 11.74 32.54 -5.82
CA LEU A 229 10.35 32.16 -6.13
C LEU A 229 9.85 30.98 -5.28
N ASN A 230 10.71 29.99 -5.03
CA ASN A 230 10.34 28.80 -4.24
C ASN A 230 10.07 29.15 -2.77
N GLU A 231 10.88 30.03 -2.17
CA GLU A 231 10.64 30.51 -0.80
C GLU A 231 9.31 31.26 -0.71
N GLN A 232 9.06 32.17 -1.67
CA GLN A 232 7.80 32.92 -1.71
C GLN A 232 6.59 31.97 -1.84
N ALA A 233 6.60 31.04 -2.80
CA ALA A 233 5.51 30.09 -2.98
C ALA A 233 5.25 29.25 -1.72
N TRP A 234 6.31 28.73 -1.09
CA TRP A 234 6.19 27.94 0.14
C TRP A 234 5.67 28.77 1.33
N ARG A 235 6.11 30.03 1.46
CA ARG A 235 5.59 30.96 2.49
C ARG A 235 4.09 31.18 2.31
N GLU A 236 3.63 31.50 1.11
CA GLU A 236 2.20 31.78 0.85
C GLU A 236 1.34 30.53 1.08
N LEU A 237 1.76 29.35 0.61
CA LEU A 237 1.01 28.11 0.83
C LEU A 237 0.94 27.71 2.31
N ARG A 238 2.02 27.93 3.08
CA ARG A 238 1.98 27.75 4.53
C ARG A 238 1.03 28.72 5.22
N ALA A 239 1.06 29.99 4.85
CA ALA A 239 0.16 31.01 5.40
C ALA A 239 -1.32 30.70 5.09
N ALA A 240 -1.60 30.15 3.91
CA ALA A 240 -2.93 29.65 3.55
C ALA A 240 -3.38 28.42 4.38
N GLY A 241 -2.47 27.79 5.12
CA GLY A 241 -2.74 26.64 5.99
C GLY A 241 -2.79 25.31 5.25
N TRP A 242 -2.09 25.18 4.12
CA TRP A 242 -2.05 23.96 3.31
C TRP A 242 -1.72 22.70 4.13
N GLY A 243 -0.66 22.74 4.95
CA GLY A 243 -0.25 21.61 5.78
C GLY A 243 -1.34 21.15 6.77
N ASN A 244 -2.03 22.11 7.39
CA ASN A 244 -3.11 21.82 8.34
C ASN A 244 -4.30 21.14 7.64
N GLN A 245 -4.58 21.51 6.38
CA GLN A 245 -5.66 20.87 5.60
C GLN A 245 -5.32 19.43 5.24
N ILE A 246 -4.06 19.14 4.89
CA ILE A 246 -3.62 17.75 4.67
C ILE A 246 -3.76 16.93 5.95
N GLN A 247 -3.28 17.45 7.08
CA GLN A 247 -3.37 16.76 8.37
C GLN A 247 -4.81 16.48 8.76
N ALA A 248 -5.70 17.48 8.66
CA ALA A 248 -7.11 17.30 8.96
C ALA A 248 -7.78 16.27 8.04
N ALA A 249 -7.42 16.23 6.75
CA ALA A 249 -7.91 15.20 5.84
C ALA A 249 -7.44 13.79 6.25
N LEU A 250 -6.19 13.64 6.68
CA LEU A 250 -5.67 12.36 7.18
C LEU A 250 -6.38 11.93 8.47
N ASP A 251 -6.60 12.85 9.40
CA ASP A 251 -7.35 12.57 10.64
C ASP A 251 -8.78 12.10 10.33
N LEU A 252 -9.46 12.75 9.38
CA LEU A 252 -10.79 12.33 8.95
C LEU A 252 -10.81 10.93 8.30
N ILE A 253 -9.77 10.59 7.53
CA ILE A 253 -9.64 9.24 6.96
C ILE A 253 -9.35 8.22 8.05
N LEU A 254 -8.53 8.56 9.06
CA LEU A 254 -8.27 7.71 10.21
C LEU A 254 -9.56 7.45 11.00
N ASP A 255 -10.34 8.49 11.28
CA ASP A 255 -11.67 8.38 11.90
C ASP A 255 -12.59 7.45 11.09
N ARG A 256 -12.55 7.52 9.76
CA ARG A 256 -13.31 6.62 8.90
C ARG A 256 -12.83 5.17 8.99
N ILE A 257 -11.52 4.93 9.08
CA ILE A 257 -10.95 3.58 9.28
C ILE A 257 -11.44 3.01 10.62
N HIS A 258 -11.52 3.84 11.65
CA HIS A 258 -12.00 3.46 12.99
C HIS A 258 -13.53 3.41 13.10
N GLY A 259 -14.27 3.80 12.06
CA GLY A 259 -15.73 3.77 12.04
C GLY A 259 -16.41 4.97 12.70
N HIS A 260 -15.65 6.04 12.99
CA HIS A 260 -16.15 7.30 13.55
C HIS A 260 -16.60 8.31 12.47
N ALA A 261 -16.28 8.06 11.20
CA ALA A 261 -16.67 8.88 10.05
C ALA A 261 -17.13 8.03 8.85
N THR A 262 -17.84 8.65 7.91
CA THR A 262 -18.26 8.04 6.64
C THR A 262 -17.63 8.76 5.46
N LEU A 263 -17.93 8.29 4.23
CA LEU A 263 -17.51 9.00 3.02
C LEU A 263 -18.10 10.42 2.93
N ASP A 264 -19.28 10.62 3.51
CA ASP A 264 -20.02 11.89 3.44
C ASP A 264 -19.62 12.87 4.55
N THR A 265 -18.83 12.42 5.53
CA THR A 265 -18.27 13.30 6.57
C THR A 265 -17.29 14.27 5.92
N GLN A 266 -17.45 15.57 6.21
CA GLN A 266 -16.63 16.63 5.62
C GLN A 266 -15.76 17.31 6.67
N LEU A 267 -14.62 17.84 6.23
CA LEU A 267 -13.83 18.75 7.07
C LEU A 267 -14.66 19.96 7.49
N PRO A 268 -14.47 20.49 8.71
CA PRO A 268 -15.12 21.72 9.13
C PRO A 268 -14.84 22.82 8.12
N ARG A 269 -15.89 23.42 7.55
CA ARG A 269 -15.71 24.64 6.75
C ARG A 269 -15.05 25.68 7.64
N ARG A 270 -13.91 26.24 7.20
CA ARG A 270 -13.37 27.43 7.87
C ARG A 270 -14.52 28.44 7.91
N ARG A 271 -14.87 28.94 9.10
CA ARG A 271 -15.68 30.14 9.19
C ARG A 271 -14.95 31.18 8.35
N GLU A 272 -15.61 31.72 7.34
CA GLU A 272 -15.13 32.94 6.68
C GLU A 272 -14.83 33.91 7.83
N ALA A 273 -13.57 34.30 7.97
CA ALA A 273 -13.21 35.37 8.87
C ALA A 273 -14.08 36.56 8.42
N GLY A 274 -15.00 36.97 9.30
CA GLY A 274 -16.09 37.85 8.94
C GLY A 274 -15.62 39.11 8.20
N SER A 275 -16.45 39.50 7.23
CA SER A 275 -16.76 40.88 6.81
C SER A 275 -15.97 42.00 7.47
#